data_AF-A0AAW9HP32-F1
#
_entry.id   AF-A0AAW9HP32-F1
#
_cell.length_a   1.000
_cell.length_b   1.000
_cell.length_c   1.000
_cell.angle_alpha   90.00
_cell.angle_beta   90.00
_cell.angle_gamma   90.00
#
_symmetry.space_group_name_H-M   'P 1'
#
loop_
_entity.id
_entity.type
_entity.pdbx_description
1 polymer ?
#
loop_
_entity_poly.entity_id
_entity_poly.type
_entity_poly.pdbx_seq_one_letter_code
_entity_poly.pdbx_strand_id
1 'polypeptide(L)'
;KGLKSDLLPVPQELENGKKPDENKYYLTPEEGKSFKKWDKEPLLSPGTEINENHIFTAQFDWSDLMTKGVATTESSKAPDGTWINNFVPTLDELRAAIQLQSKDKTKITKLPDDATVEFVDENGTPVATPDDLYKLVKEEPDSNELVRTVKLKAKVKFASREKIEEIELPIRVYKNRYDAPPTGAMPDFLKQATGPHGDLAKLLDGKTYVKVTVNPSSRLGKLPPKSYWVNPKAWVEIPEIAVSDKDKAATGLKHWSANKATQNEGQAKLGVYDFMKRHKFSEDTEITPVFVEKVVTPVPEKKPNKLIVATGANVLVYLYAATLFTVAGIALVISRTRRKA
;
A
#
# COMPACT_ATOMS: atom_id res chain seq x y z
N LYS A 1 52.75 27.67 34.01
CA LYS A 1 52.77 26.63 32.96
C LYS A 1 51.72 27.02 31.94
N GLY A 2 52.12 27.20 30.68
CA GLY A 2 51.24 27.67 29.59
C GLY A 2 50.10 26.70 29.29
N LEU A 3 49.07 27.20 28.61
CA LEU A 3 47.96 26.39 28.12
C LEU A 3 48.52 25.39 27.10
N LYS A 4 48.12 24.13 27.14
CA LYS A 4 48.49 23.12 26.12
C LYS A 4 47.37 22.94 25.11
N SER A 5 47.72 22.70 23.85
CA SER A 5 46.77 22.49 22.74
C SER A 5 45.71 21.42 23.02
N ASP A 6 46.06 20.34 23.71
CA ASP A 6 45.13 19.24 24.05
C ASP A 6 43.97 19.65 24.96
N LEU A 7 44.10 20.78 25.64
CA LEU A 7 43.09 21.31 26.55
C LEU A 7 42.15 22.29 25.84
N LEU A 8 42.40 22.61 24.56
CA LEU A 8 41.51 23.45 23.77
C LEU A 8 40.30 22.65 23.29
N PRO A 9 39.07 23.14 23.50
CA PRO A 9 37.89 22.52 22.91
C PRO A 9 37.93 22.70 21.39
N VAL A 10 37.71 21.62 20.66
CA VAL A 10 37.57 21.64 19.19
C VAL A 10 36.09 21.74 18.84
N PRO A 11 35.63 22.84 18.23
CA PRO A 11 34.23 22.97 17.83
C PRO A 11 33.83 21.84 16.87
N GLN A 12 32.71 21.19 17.16
CA GLN A 12 32.08 20.23 16.26
C GLN A 12 30.89 20.89 15.58
N GLU A 13 30.53 20.43 14.39
CA GLU A 13 29.33 20.93 13.71
C GLU A 13 28.09 20.61 14.55
N LEU A 14 27.25 21.62 14.80
CA LEU A 14 25.99 21.43 15.52
C LEU A 14 25.07 20.55 14.68
N GLU A 15 24.59 19.45 15.26
CA GLU A 15 23.59 18.62 14.59
C GLU A 15 22.30 19.41 14.36
N ASN A 16 21.68 19.18 13.20
CA ASN A 16 20.50 19.90 12.78
C ASN A 16 19.33 19.71 13.79
N GLY A 17 18.70 20.80 14.19
CA GLY A 17 17.59 20.80 15.15
C GLY A 17 17.99 20.64 16.62
N LYS A 18 19.28 20.50 16.96
CA LYS A 18 19.74 20.52 18.36
C LYS A 18 20.01 21.95 18.82
N LYS A 19 19.62 22.25 20.07
CA LYS A 19 20.05 23.49 20.73
C LYS A 19 21.53 23.33 21.15
N PRO A 20 22.38 24.35 20.92
CA PRO A 20 23.75 24.30 21.40
C PRO A 20 23.77 24.26 22.93
N ASP A 21 24.66 23.45 23.49
CA ASP A 21 25.02 23.52 24.91
C ASP A 21 25.75 24.84 25.15
N GLU A 22 25.28 25.65 26.10
CA GLU A 22 25.83 26.97 26.39
C GLU A 22 27.32 26.94 26.80
N ASN A 23 27.81 25.77 27.26
CA ASN A 23 29.20 25.59 27.67
C ASN A 23 30.10 24.98 26.59
N LYS A 24 29.62 24.86 25.35
CA LYS A 24 30.37 24.27 24.23
C LYS A 24 30.43 25.19 23.02
N TYR A 25 31.45 24.99 22.21
CA TYR A 25 31.66 25.70 20.96
C TYR A 25 31.24 24.82 19.79
N TYR A 26 30.53 25.41 18.83
CA TYR A 26 29.99 24.69 17.69
C TYR A 26 30.32 25.39 16.38
N LEU A 27 30.49 24.60 15.32
CA LEU A 27 30.41 25.11 13.95
C LEU A 27 28.94 25.14 13.54
N THR A 28 28.49 26.29 13.06
CA THR A 28 27.16 26.47 12.48
C THR A 28 27.33 26.91 11.03
N PRO A 29 27.54 25.96 10.09
CA PRO A 29 27.58 26.28 8.67
C PRO A 29 26.30 27.00 8.25
N GLU A 30 26.42 27.88 7.26
CA GLU A 30 25.25 28.41 6.55
C GLU A 30 24.42 27.27 5.96
N GLU A 31 23.11 27.49 5.81
CA GLU A 31 22.21 26.47 5.28
C GLU A 31 22.68 25.93 3.92
N GLY A 32 22.73 24.61 3.81
CA GLY A 32 23.19 23.89 2.64
C GLY A 32 24.71 23.72 2.53
N LYS A 33 25.50 24.23 3.48
CA LYS A 33 26.92 23.89 3.63
C LYS A 33 27.13 22.83 4.70
N SER A 34 28.24 22.09 4.59
CA SER A 34 28.73 21.17 5.62
C SER A 34 30.20 21.47 5.91
N PHE A 35 30.63 21.27 7.16
CA PHE A 35 32.04 21.38 7.50
C PHE A 35 32.88 20.39 6.69
N LYS A 36 33.93 20.88 6.06
CA LYS A 36 34.84 20.09 5.23
C LYS A 36 36.08 19.70 6.03
N LYS A 37 36.77 20.70 6.56
CA LYS A 37 38.02 20.58 7.32
C LYS A 37 38.43 21.93 7.88
N TRP A 38 39.39 21.93 8.78
CA TRP A 38 40.18 23.13 9.11
C TRP A 38 41.21 23.39 8.01
N ASP A 39 41.49 24.66 7.71
CA ASP A 39 42.38 25.04 6.60
C ASP A 39 43.85 24.67 6.86
N LYS A 40 44.53 24.19 5.81
CA LYS A 40 45.99 23.97 5.62
C LYS A 40 46.85 23.30 6.71
N GLU A 41 46.36 23.01 7.91
CA GLU A 41 46.76 21.97 8.86
C GLU A 41 45.96 22.21 10.16
N PRO A 42 45.27 21.19 10.70
CA PRO A 42 43.88 21.40 11.12
C PRO A 42 43.72 22.01 12.51
N LEU A 43 44.65 21.70 13.40
CA LEU A 43 44.69 22.09 14.80
C LEU A 43 46.15 21.93 15.24
N LEU A 44 46.55 22.53 16.34
CA LEU A 44 47.89 22.33 16.89
C LEU A 44 48.13 20.86 17.23
N SER A 45 49.35 20.36 16.98
CA SER A 45 49.76 19.03 17.41
C SER A 45 49.53 18.83 18.91
N PRO A 46 49.21 17.61 19.36
CA PRO A 46 49.01 17.36 20.77
C PRO A 46 50.21 17.78 21.64
N GLY A 47 49.92 18.40 22.79
CA GLY A 47 50.91 18.81 23.78
C GLY A 47 51.66 20.12 23.48
N THR A 48 51.36 20.78 22.35
CA THR A 48 51.93 22.09 21.98
C THR A 48 51.64 23.14 23.05
N GLU A 49 52.67 23.82 23.57
CA GLU A 49 52.48 24.96 24.48
C GLU A 49 52.00 26.19 23.71
N ILE A 50 50.91 26.80 24.19
CA ILE A 50 50.29 27.98 23.60
C ILE A 50 50.83 29.21 24.31
N ASN A 51 51.78 29.86 23.66
CA ASN A 51 52.45 31.07 24.16
C ASN A 51 52.14 32.31 23.30
N GLU A 52 51.32 32.15 22.26
CA GLU A 52 50.90 33.18 21.32
C GLU A 52 49.45 32.97 20.85
N ASN A 53 48.90 33.96 20.14
CA ASN A 53 47.54 33.89 19.60
C ASN A 53 47.51 33.02 18.33
N HIS A 54 46.56 32.08 18.26
CA HIS A 54 46.31 31.27 17.07
C HIS A 54 44.92 31.54 16.49
N ILE A 55 44.81 31.51 15.16
CA ILE A 55 43.54 31.63 14.42
C ILE A 55 43.34 30.34 13.63
N PHE A 56 42.25 29.62 13.90
CA PHE A 56 41.84 28.43 13.16
C PHE A 56 40.68 28.80 12.24
N THR A 57 40.80 28.45 10.95
CA THR A 57 39.77 28.76 9.95
C THR A 57 39.09 27.49 9.50
N ALA A 58 37.77 27.41 9.70
CA ALA A 58 36.95 26.32 9.21
C ALA A 58 36.63 26.51 7.73
N GLN A 59 36.78 25.46 6.93
CA GLN A 59 36.37 25.39 5.53
C GLN A 59 35.06 24.62 5.43
N PHE A 60 34.16 25.12 4.59
CA PHE A 60 32.84 24.53 4.36
C PHE A 60 32.64 24.27 2.87
N ASP A 61 32.01 23.14 2.55
CA ASP A 61 31.61 22.80 1.19
C ASP A 61 30.09 22.84 1.05
N TRP A 62 29.64 23.17 -0.15
CA TRP A 62 28.25 23.03 -0.53
C TRP A 62 27.85 21.55 -0.62
N SER A 63 26.71 21.23 -0.01
CA SER A 63 26.06 19.93 -0.19
C SER A 63 25.43 19.82 -1.59
N ASP A 64 25.36 18.60 -2.08
CA ASP A 64 24.76 18.25 -3.37
C ASP A 64 23.28 17.89 -3.21
N LEU A 65 22.47 18.18 -4.22
CA LEU A 65 21.10 17.70 -4.28
C LEU A 65 21.06 16.16 -4.35
N MET A 66 20.15 15.56 -3.60
CA MET A 66 19.82 14.15 -3.67
C MET A 66 18.32 13.94 -3.52
N THR A 67 17.81 12.80 -3.99
CA THR A 67 16.42 12.41 -3.75
C THR A 67 16.28 10.89 -3.68
N LYS A 68 15.28 10.43 -2.92
CA LYS A 68 14.84 9.02 -2.91
C LYS A 68 13.64 8.76 -3.82
N GLY A 69 13.15 9.79 -4.51
CA GLY A 69 11.89 9.74 -5.24
C GLY A 69 10.68 9.77 -4.33
N VAL A 70 9.51 9.72 -4.95
CA VAL A 70 8.21 9.57 -4.28
C VAL A 70 7.53 8.33 -4.84
N ALA A 71 6.68 7.69 -4.04
CA ALA A 71 5.85 6.60 -4.49
C ALA A 71 4.38 6.90 -4.22
N THR A 72 3.53 6.46 -5.15
CA THR A 72 2.09 6.58 -5.05
C THR A 72 1.40 5.45 -5.81
N THR A 73 0.08 5.42 -5.78
CA THR A 73 -0.75 4.55 -6.62
C THR A 73 -1.49 5.37 -7.69
N GLU A 74 -1.98 4.69 -8.72
CA GLU A 74 -2.75 5.33 -9.80
C GLU A 74 -3.93 6.14 -9.26
N SER A 75 -4.09 7.37 -9.76
CA SER A 75 -5.23 8.24 -9.41
C SER A 75 -6.29 8.23 -10.51
N SER A 76 -7.55 8.50 -10.18
CA SER A 76 -8.61 8.58 -11.19
C SER A 76 -9.71 9.55 -10.78
N LYS A 77 -10.28 10.21 -11.80
CA LYS A 77 -11.46 11.05 -11.71
C LYS A 77 -12.58 10.47 -12.57
N ALA A 78 -13.82 10.69 -12.14
CA ALA A 78 -15.00 10.49 -12.96
C ALA A 78 -15.04 11.52 -14.11
N PRO A 79 -15.87 11.31 -15.15
CA PRO A 79 -15.96 12.24 -16.28
C PRO A 79 -16.34 13.68 -15.91
N ASP A 80 -17.02 13.87 -14.77
CA ASP A 80 -17.40 15.18 -14.23
C ASP A 80 -16.27 15.87 -13.44
N GLY A 81 -15.10 15.23 -13.31
CA GLY A 81 -13.95 15.72 -12.57
C GLY A 81 -13.91 15.34 -11.08
N THR A 82 -14.93 14.65 -10.57
CA THR A 82 -14.97 14.17 -9.18
C THR A 82 -13.92 13.09 -8.96
N TRP A 83 -13.18 13.16 -7.86
CA TRP A 83 -12.18 12.15 -7.51
C TRP A 83 -12.83 10.80 -7.19
N ILE A 84 -12.38 9.76 -7.90
CA ILE A 84 -12.64 8.36 -7.55
C ILE A 84 -11.52 7.87 -6.63
N ASN A 85 -10.27 8.08 -7.07
CA ASN A 85 -9.06 7.76 -6.34
C ASN A 85 -8.14 8.98 -6.38
N ASN A 86 -7.91 9.63 -5.24
CA ASN A 86 -6.98 10.74 -5.14
C ASN A 86 -5.73 10.30 -4.38
N PHE A 87 -4.72 9.88 -5.13
CA PHE A 87 -3.39 9.54 -4.62
C PHE A 87 -2.33 10.46 -5.27
N VAL A 88 -2.72 11.63 -5.76
CA VAL A 88 -1.77 12.56 -6.36
C VAL A 88 -0.84 13.07 -5.26
N PRO A 89 0.50 12.94 -5.41
CA PRO A 89 1.41 13.50 -4.43
C PRO A 89 1.28 15.03 -4.39
N THR A 90 1.49 15.62 -3.23
CA THR A 90 1.50 17.07 -3.09
C THR A 90 2.83 17.67 -3.53
N LEU A 91 2.84 18.95 -3.92
CA LEU A 91 4.09 19.66 -4.23
C LEU A 91 5.03 19.71 -3.02
N ASP A 92 4.48 19.80 -1.80
CA ASP A 92 5.25 19.78 -0.56
C ASP A 92 5.92 18.41 -0.32
N GLU A 93 5.23 17.31 -0.62
CA GLU A 93 5.83 15.97 -0.57
C GLU A 93 6.95 15.80 -1.60
N LEU A 94 6.76 16.32 -2.82
CA LEU A 94 7.79 16.31 -3.86
C LEU A 94 9.00 17.16 -3.43
N ARG A 95 8.77 18.33 -2.84
CA ARG A 95 9.84 19.19 -2.29
C ARG A 95 10.58 18.50 -1.15
N ALA A 96 9.87 17.89 -0.20
CA ALA A 96 10.45 17.21 0.94
C ALA A 96 11.28 15.97 0.54
N ALA A 97 10.98 15.36 -0.62
CA ALA A 97 11.76 14.28 -1.18
C ALA A 97 13.11 14.72 -1.76
N ILE A 98 13.31 16.03 -1.99
CA ILE A 98 14.58 16.61 -2.38
C ILE A 98 15.32 17.02 -1.10
N GLN A 99 16.56 16.54 -0.98
CA GLN A 99 17.39 16.72 0.20
C GLN A 99 18.80 17.13 -0.23
N LEU A 100 19.60 17.55 0.75
CA LEU A 100 21.00 17.87 0.56
C LEU A 100 21.86 16.79 1.19
N GLN A 101 22.85 16.30 0.46
CA GLN A 101 23.85 15.36 0.95
C GLN A 101 25.23 16.03 0.97
N SER A 102 25.93 15.90 2.09
CA SER A 102 27.31 16.39 2.21
C SER A 102 28.25 15.69 1.23
N LYS A 103 29.34 16.35 0.84
CA LYS A 103 30.31 15.81 -0.15
C LYS A 103 30.95 14.48 0.28
N ASP A 104 31.11 14.27 1.57
CA ASP A 104 31.61 13.03 2.18
C ASP A 104 30.52 11.96 2.35
N LYS A 105 29.26 12.26 2.00
CA LYS A 105 28.07 11.41 2.05
C LYS A 105 27.64 10.96 3.45
N THR A 106 28.16 11.60 4.50
CA THR A 106 27.86 11.22 5.89
C THR A 106 26.61 11.90 6.44
N LYS A 107 26.17 13.03 5.86
CA LYS A 107 25.04 13.83 6.34
C LYS A 107 23.99 14.04 5.26
N ILE A 108 22.73 13.97 5.65
CA ILE A 108 21.56 14.31 4.82
C ILE A 108 20.72 15.33 5.58
N THR A 109 20.39 16.44 4.93
CA THR A 109 19.57 17.52 5.49
C THR A 109 18.42 17.90 4.55
N LYS A 110 17.38 18.54 5.09
CA LYS A 110 16.29 19.10 4.27
C LYS A 110 16.81 20.25 3.40
N LEU A 111 16.07 20.56 2.34
CA LEU A 111 16.29 21.83 1.64
C LEU A 111 16.10 23.03 2.60
N PRO A 112 16.89 24.10 2.44
CA PRO A 112 16.67 25.40 3.08
C PRO A 112 15.25 25.90 2.86
N ASP A 113 14.69 26.62 3.84
CA ASP A 113 13.32 27.12 3.74
C ASP A 113 13.21 28.26 2.70
N ASP A 114 14.31 28.97 2.43
CA ASP A 114 14.41 30.05 1.43
C ASP A 114 14.72 29.56 0.00
N ALA A 115 15.00 28.26 -0.19
CA ALA A 115 15.23 27.70 -1.51
C ALA A 115 13.92 27.64 -2.30
N THR A 116 13.92 28.05 -3.57
CA THR A 116 12.75 27.86 -4.45
C THR A 116 12.91 26.58 -5.27
N VAL A 117 11.79 25.88 -5.50
CA VAL A 117 11.74 24.64 -6.28
C VAL A 117 10.62 24.75 -7.29
N GLU A 118 10.97 24.59 -8.56
CA GLU A 118 10.03 24.49 -9.67
C GLU A 118 10.11 23.10 -10.29
N PHE A 119 8.96 22.49 -10.58
CA PHE A 119 8.92 21.18 -11.21
C PHE A 119 8.57 21.29 -12.69
N VAL A 120 9.21 20.46 -13.49
CA VAL A 120 8.88 20.27 -14.90
C VAL A 120 8.81 18.78 -15.22
N ASP A 121 7.95 18.41 -16.17
CA ASP A 121 7.89 17.05 -16.69
C ASP A 121 9.10 16.71 -17.58
N GLU A 122 9.14 15.50 -18.15
CA GLU A 122 10.25 15.06 -19.01
C GLU A 122 10.44 15.95 -20.25
N ASN A 123 9.37 16.61 -20.71
CA ASN A 123 9.34 17.48 -21.88
C ASN A 123 9.67 18.94 -21.51
N GLY A 124 9.90 19.25 -20.23
CA GLY A 124 10.16 20.59 -19.74
C GLY A 124 8.89 21.43 -19.51
N THR A 125 7.70 20.82 -19.56
CA THR A 125 6.43 21.50 -19.25
C THR A 125 6.34 21.76 -17.75
N PRO A 126 5.97 22.98 -17.31
CA PRO A 126 5.78 23.28 -15.90
C PRO A 126 4.72 22.37 -15.24
N VAL A 127 5.04 21.88 -14.05
CA VAL A 127 4.15 21.08 -13.20
C VAL A 127 3.96 21.84 -11.90
N ALA A 128 2.91 22.67 -11.84
CA ALA A 128 2.69 23.62 -10.75
C ALA A 128 1.37 23.39 -10.01
N THR A 129 0.52 22.50 -10.50
CA THR A 129 -0.81 22.25 -9.93
C THR A 129 -1.05 20.77 -9.65
N PRO A 130 -1.99 20.44 -8.75
CA PRO A 130 -2.43 19.05 -8.55
C PRO A 130 -2.96 18.41 -9.84
N ASP A 131 -3.57 19.19 -10.74
CA ASP A 131 -4.08 18.66 -12.01
C ASP A 131 -2.96 18.34 -13.00
N ASP A 132 -1.83 19.04 -12.96
CA ASP A 132 -0.66 18.68 -13.77
C ASP A 132 -0.03 17.38 -13.26
N LEU A 133 0.10 17.22 -11.94
CA LEU A 133 0.57 15.98 -11.34
C LEU A 133 -0.40 14.83 -11.60
N TYR A 134 -1.71 15.07 -11.56
CA TYR A 134 -2.73 14.08 -11.90
C TYR A 134 -2.52 13.50 -13.30
N LYS A 135 -2.26 14.34 -14.31
CA LYS A 135 -2.03 13.86 -15.69
C LYS A 135 -0.87 12.86 -15.76
N LEU A 136 0.13 12.99 -14.88
CA LEU A 136 1.30 12.12 -14.82
C LEU A 136 1.03 10.81 -14.08
N VAL A 137 0.22 10.84 -13.02
CA VAL A 137 -0.01 9.67 -12.13
C VAL A 137 -1.39 9.04 -12.27
N LYS A 138 -2.21 9.49 -13.23
CA LYS A 138 -3.53 8.92 -13.48
C LYS A 138 -3.44 7.44 -13.86
N GLU A 139 -4.52 6.71 -13.60
CA GLU A 139 -4.75 5.35 -14.08
C GLU A 139 -4.63 5.33 -15.61
N GLU A 140 -3.79 4.45 -16.13
CA GLU A 140 -3.61 4.19 -17.55
C GLU A 140 -4.20 2.81 -17.90
N PRO A 141 -4.47 2.53 -19.17
CA PRO A 141 -4.82 1.18 -19.61
C PRO A 141 -3.77 0.17 -19.14
N ASP A 142 -4.23 -1.07 -18.92
CA ASP A 142 -3.36 -2.13 -18.41
C ASP A 142 -2.14 -2.35 -19.31
N SER A 143 -0.99 -1.87 -18.85
CA SER A 143 0.31 -2.15 -19.44
C SER A 143 0.96 -3.37 -18.77
N ASN A 144 1.97 -3.96 -19.44
CA ASN A 144 2.80 -5.01 -18.85
C ASN A 144 3.74 -4.49 -17.74
N GLU A 145 3.83 -3.17 -17.57
CA GLU A 145 4.66 -2.57 -16.54
C GLU A 145 3.95 -2.72 -15.18
N LEU A 146 4.62 -3.40 -14.23
CA LEU A 146 4.06 -3.65 -12.91
C LEU A 146 4.05 -2.38 -12.04
N VAL A 147 5.04 -1.51 -12.21
CA VAL A 147 5.16 -0.22 -11.51
C VAL A 147 5.72 0.79 -12.48
N ARG A 148 4.95 1.84 -12.79
CA ARG A 148 5.36 2.89 -13.71
C ARG A 148 6.30 3.87 -13.03
N THR A 149 7.35 4.31 -13.71
CA THR A 149 8.21 5.39 -13.22
C THR A 149 8.03 6.66 -14.06
N VAL A 150 7.46 7.69 -13.45
CA VAL A 150 7.38 9.03 -14.03
C VAL A 150 8.65 9.79 -13.67
N LYS A 151 9.31 10.41 -14.64
CA LYS A 151 10.50 11.25 -14.43
C LYS A 151 10.09 12.72 -14.34
N LEU A 152 10.04 13.25 -13.14
CA LEU A 152 9.89 14.69 -12.91
C LEU A 152 11.29 15.31 -12.76
N LYS A 153 11.49 16.56 -13.18
CA LYS A 153 12.71 17.31 -12.91
C LYS A 153 12.40 18.47 -11.99
N ALA A 154 13.24 18.68 -10.98
CA ALA A 154 13.16 19.81 -10.08
C ALA A 154 14.30 20.79 -10.38
N LYS A 155 13.95 22.06 -10.58
CA LYS A 155 14.86 23.18 -10.70
C LYS A 155 14.92 23.88 -9.34
N VAL A 156 16.07 23.81 -8.69
CA VAL A 156 16.29 24.31 -7.33
C VAL A 156 17.17 25.55 -7.39
N LYS A 157 16.69 26.65 -6.82
CA LYS A 157 17.42 27.90 -6.70
C LYS A 157 17.61 28.23 -5.23
N PHE A 158 18.87 28.28 -4.80
CA PHE A 158 19.26 28.72 -3.47
C PHE A 158 19.45 30.23 -3.45
N ALA A 159 19.03 30.91 -2.39
CA ALA A 159 19.18 32.36 -2.26
C ALA A 159 20.66 32.81 -2.33
N SER A 160 21.55 31.99 -1.77
CA SER A 160 22.99 32.23 -1.67
C SER A 160 23.81 31.76 -2.88
N ARG A 161 23.20 31.13 -3.88
CA ARG A 161 23.89 30.62 -5.09
C ARG A 161 23.32 31.25 -6.34
N GLU A 162 24.18 31.70 -7.26
CA GLU A 162 23.73 32.25 -8.55
C GLU A 162 23.15 31.17 -9.48
N LYS A 163 23.73 29.98 -9.47
CA LYS A 163 23.34 28.88 -10.37
C LYS A 163 22.08 28.16 -9.88
N ILE A 164 21.16 27.89 -10.82
CA ILE A 164 20.06 26.94 -10.63
C ILE A 164 20.60 25.53 -10.80
N GLU A 165 20.26 24.65 -9.87
CA GLU A 165 20.61 23.24 -9.92
C GLU A 165 19.40 22.42 -10.34
N GLU A 166 19.63 21.33 -11.07
CA GLU A 166 18.57 20.44 -11.55
C GLU A 166 18.78 19.04 -10.99
N ILE A 167 17.69 18.37 -10.60
CA ILE A 167 17.70 16.98 -10.18
C ILE A 167 16.47 16.24 -10.71
N GLU A 168 16.66 15.00 -11.14
CA GLU A 168 15.54 14.11 -11.48
C GLU A 168 14.90 13.56 -10.21
N LEU A 169 13.59 13.73 -10.09
CA LEU A 169 12.74 13.24 -9.02
C LEU A 169 11.81 12.14 -9.59
N PRO A 170 12.17 10.85 -9.45
CA PRO A 170 11.32 9.78 -9.93
C PRO A 170 10.07 9.62 -9.05
N ILE A 171 8.90 9.48 -9.69
CA ILE A 171 7.65 9.10 -9.03
C ILE A 171 7.29 7.69 -9.48
N ARG A 172 7.31 6.74 -8.54
CA ARG A 172 6.86 5.36 -8.77
C ARG A 172 5.36 5.26 -8.56
N VAL A 173 4.64 4.80 -9.58
CA VAL A 173 3.18 4.70 -9.60
C VAL A 173 2.80 3.23 -9.66
N TYR A 174 2.22 2.73 -8.57
CA TYR A 174 1.74 1.36 -8.43
C TYR A 174 0.29 1.24 -8.93
N LYS A 175 -0.05 0.10 -9.52
CA LYS A 175 -1.42 -0.16 -9.94
C LYS A 175 -2.35 -0.34 -8.76
N ASN A 176 -3.62 0.03 -8.92
CA ASN A 176 -4.62 -0.26 -7.89
C ASN A 176 -5.12 -1.72 -7.94
N ARG A 177 -4.94 -2.41 -9.07
CA ARG A 177 -5.31 -3.81 -9.28
C ARG A 177 -4.19 -4.54 -10.01
N TYR A 178 -3.81 -5.70 -9.51
CA TYR A 178 -2.92 -6.64 -10.18
C TYR A 178 -3.60 -7.98 -10.39
N ASP A 179 -3.53 -8.51 -11.60
CA ASP A 179 -3.98 -9.88 -11.87
C ASP A 179 -3.11 -10.88 -11.11
N ALA A 180 -3.75 -11.92 -10.58
CA ALA A 180 -3.10 -12.94 -9.78
C ALA A 180 -3.59 -14.35 -10.19
N PRO A 181 -2.73 -15.37 -10.07
CA PRO A 181 -3.20 -16.73 -10.17
C PRO A 181 -4.19 -17.03 -9.02
N PRO A 182 -5.16 -17.95 -9.22
CA PRO A 182 -6.19 -18.23 -8.22
C PRO A 182 -5.67 -18.54 -6.82
N THR A 183 -4.61 -19.35 -6.74
CA THR A 183 -3.92 -19.75 -5.51
C THR A 183 -2.60 -18.99 -5.30
N GLY A 184 -2.33 -17.98 -6.11
CA GLY A 184 -1.09 -17.21 -6.07
C GLY A 184 -0.92 -16.44 -4.76
N ALA A 185 0.31 -16.44 -4.25
CA ALA A 185 0.74 -15.51 -3.23
C ALA A 185 0.87 -14.10 -3.84
N MET A 186 0.91 -13.09 -2.97
CA MET A 186 1.22 -11.73 -3.37
C MET A 186 2.61 -11.67 -4.01
N PRO A 187 2.79 -10.97 -5.15
CA PRO A 187 4.10 -10.78 -5.76
C PRO A 187 5.08 -10.11 -4.80
N ASP A 188 6.36 -10.49 -4.88
CA ASP A 188 7.36 -10.01 -3.92
C ASP A 188 7.63 -8.51 -4.01
N PHE A 189 7.55 -7.92 -5.21
CA PHE A 189 7.68 -6.46 -5.36
C PHE A 189 6.58 -5.71 -4.58
N LEU A 190 5.36 -6.27 -4.55
CA LEU A 190 4.22 -5.68 -3.85
C LEU A 190 4.32 -5.91 -2.34
N LYS A 191 4.82 -7.08 -1.90
CA LYS A 191 5.18 -7.32 -0.48
C LYS A 191 6.22 -6.34 0.01
N GLN A 192 7.28 -6.12 -0.77
CA GLN A 192 8.35 -5.18 -0.41
C GLN A 192 7.80 -3.74 -0.34
N ALA A 193 7.00 -3.34 -1.32
CA ALA A 193 6.40 -2.01 -1.36
C ALA A 193 5.43 -1.74 -0.20
N THR A 194 4.71 -2.74 0.28
CA THR A 194 3.73 -2.60 1.38
C THR A 194 4.28 -2.93 2.77
N GLY A 195 5.52 -3.41 2.85
CA GLY A 195 6.19 -3.69 4.13
C GLY A 195 6.50 -2.42 4.94
N PRO A 196 6.98 -2.54 6.20
CA PRO A 196 7.13 -1.40 7.12
C PRO A 196 8.03 -0.24 6.63
N HIS A 197 9.00 -0.55 5.77
CA HIS A 197 9.91 0.42 5.16
C HIS A 197 9.74 0.49 3.63
N GLY A 198 8.63 -0.08 3.14
CA GLY A 198 8.27 -0.09 1.75
C GLY A 198 7.70 1.25 1.30
N ASP A 199 7.69 1.43 -0.01
CA ASP A 199 7.29 2.65 -0.68
C ASP A 199 5.85 3.08 -0.39
N LEU A 200 4.96 2.11 -0.23
CA LEU A 200 3.53 2.31 0.01
C LEU A 200 3.17 2.23 1.50
N ALA A 201 4.14 2.01 2.40
CA ALA A 201 3.88 1.82 3.83
C ALA A 201 3.08 2.99 4.43
N LYS A 202 3.53 4.23 4.16
CA LYS A 202 2.85 5.44 4.62
C LYS A 202 1.52 5.65 3.88
N LEU A 203 1.51 5.47 2.55
CA LEU A 203 0.32 5.69 1.72
C LEU A 203 -0.84 4.77 2.15
N LEU A 204 -0.55 3.53 2.56
CA LEU A 204 -1.54 2.53 2.92
C LEU A 204 -1.77 2.37 4.44
N ASP A 205 -1.21 3.25 5.27
CA ASP A 205 -1.25 3.15 6.74
C ASP A 205 -0.76 1.78 7.25
N GLY A 206 0.30 1.25 6.65
CA GLY A 206 0.87 -0.06 6.98
C GLY A 206 0.02 -1.26 6.51
N LYS A 207 -1.07 -1.04 5.75
CA LYS A 207 -1.86 -2.12 5.15
C LYS A 207 -1.21 -2.65 3.89
N THR A 208 -1.49 -3.92 3.60
CA THR A 208 -1.13 -4.57 2.35
C THR A 208 -2.31 -4.62 1.39
N TYR A 209 -2.04 -4.92 0.12
CA TYR A 209 -3.06 -5.27 -0.86
C TYR A 209 -3.84 -6.51 -0.40
N VAL A 210 -5.14 -6.53 -0.68
CA VAL A 210 -6.04 -7.63 -0.33
C VAL A 210 -6.37 -8.46 -1.55
N LYS A 211 -6.75 -9.72 -1.36
CA LYS A 211 -7.05 -10.64 -2.45
C LYS A 211 -8.54 -10.65 -2.75
N VAL A 212 -8.90 -10.42 -4.01
CA VAL A 212 -10.27 -10.58 -4.49
C VAL A 212 -10.32 -11.73 -5.48
N THR A 213 -11.21 -12.69 -5.27
CA THR A 213 -11.36 -13.87 -6.14
C THR A 213 -12.78 -13.96 -6.68
N VAL A 214 -12.92 -14.02 -8.01
CA VAL A 214 -14.18 -14.36 -8.69
C VAL A 214 -14.17 -15.86 -8.95
N ASN A 215 -15.05 -16.60 -8.27
CA ASN A 215 -15.09 -18.05 -8.27
C ASN A 215 -16.42 -18.58 -8.85
N PRO A 216 -16.45 -19.02 -10.14
CA PRO A 216 -17.66 -19.38 -10.88
C PRO A 216 -18.35 -20.69 -10.45
N SER A 217 -17.86 -21.42 -9.44
CA SER A 217 -18.37 -22.75 -9.05
C SER A 217 -18.18 -23.84 -10.12
N SER A 218 -18.17 -25.10 -9.68
CA SER A 218 -18.13 -26.26 -10.58
C SER A 218 -19.40 -26.41 -11.42
N ARG A 219 -20.52 -25.77 -11.03
CA ARG A 219 -21.79 -25.79 -11.77
C ARG A 219 -21.69 -25.08 -13.12
N LEU A 220 -20.89 -24.04 -13.24
CA LEU A 220 -20.70 -23.26 -14.48
C LEU A 220 -19.57 -23.86 -15.35
N GLY A 221 -19.64 -25.15 -15.65
CA GLY A 221 -18.79 -25.76 -16.68
C GLY A 221 -17.27 -25.76 -16.40
N LYS A 222 -16.85 -25.72 -15.13
CA LYS A 222 -15.43 -25.60 -14.71
C LYS A 222 -14.71 -24.37 -15.26
N LEU A 223 -15.40 -23.23 -15.38
CA LEU A 223 -14.72 -21.95 -15.63
C LEU A 223 -13.63 -21.73 -14.55
N PRO A 224 -12.42 -21.27 -14.93
CA PRO A 224 -11.36 -21.07 -13.97
C PRO A 224 -11.67 -19.85 -13.08
N PRO A 225 -11.38 -19.89 -11.77
CA PRO A 225 -11.42 -18.70 -10.95
C PRO A 225 -10.42 -17.66 -11.45
N LYS A 226 -10.71 -16.38 -11.18
CA LYS A 226 -9.78 -15.27 -11.40
C LYS A 226 -9.52 -14.56 -10.07
N SER A 227 -8.25 -14.21 -9.81
CA SER A 227 -7.86 -13.53 -8.59
C SER A 227 -7.15 -12.23 -8.90
N TYR A 228 -7.23 -11.29 -7.95
CA TYR A 228 -6.65 -9.96 -8.05
C TYR A 228 -6.04 -9.56 -6.70
N TRP A 229 -4.90 -8.88 -6.73
CA TRP A 229 -4.39 -8.13 -5.58
C TRP A 229 -4.83 -6.68 -5.74
N VAL A 230 -5.57 -6.15 -4.78
CA VAL A 230 -6.18 -4.82 -4.88
C VAL A 230 -5.74 -3.90 -3.75
N ASN A 231 -5.51 -2.64 -4.09
CA ASN A 231 -5.19 -1.59 -3.14
C ASN A 231 -6.41 -1.35 -2.23
N PRO A 232 -6.31 -1.54 -0.90
CA PRO A 232 -7.47 -1.45 -0.02
C PRO A 232 -8.00 -0.03 0.17
N LYS A 233 -7.23 0.97 -0.24
CA LYS A 233 -7.65 2.38 -0.22
C LYS A 233 -8.32 2.81 -1.52
N ALA A 234 -8.20 2.03 -2.60
CA ALA A 234 -8.71 2.40 -3.92
C ALA A 234 -10.08 1.79 -4.23
N TRP A 235 -10.83 2.52 -5.05
CA TRP A 235 -11.99 2.04 -5.78
C TRP A 235 -11.55 1.42 -7.10
N VAL A 236 -11.75 0.12 -7.26
CA VAL A 236 -11.27 -0.67 -8.40
C VAL A 236 -12.40 -1.41 -9.09
N GLU A 237 -12.22 -1.65 -10.38
CA GLU A 237 -13.12 -2.50 -11.17
C GLU A 237 -12.61 -3.94 -11.11
N ILE A 238 -13.51 -4.88 -10.85
CA ILE A 238 -13.23 -6.32 -10.96
C ILE A 238 -13.91 -6.80 -12.23
N PRO A 239 -13.19 -7.42 -13.18
CA PRO A 239 -13.82 -7.97 -14.38
C PRO A 239 -14.78 -9.13 -14.08
N GLU A 240 -15.94 -9.13 -14.73
CA GLU A 240 -16.85 -10.27 -14.70
C GLU A 240 -16.25 -11.47 -15.47
N ILE A 241 -16.52 -12.69 -14.99
CA ILE A 241 -16.29 -13.91 -15.78
C ILE A 241 -17.51 -14.13 -16.67
N ALA A 242 -17.31 -14.06 -17.98
CA ALA A 242 -18.37 -14.31 -18.95
C ALA A 242 -18.92 -15.74 -18.80
N VAL A 243 -20.24 -15.84 -18.62
CA VAL A 243 -20.99 -17.09 -18.58
C VAL A 243 -21.94 -17.11 -19.77
N SER A 244 -21.96 -18.20 -20.54
CA SER A 244 -22.86 -18.32 -21.69
C SER A 244 -24.33 -18.34 -21.25
N ASP A 245 -25.23 -17.80 -22.07
CA ASP A 245 -26.67 -17.81 -21.75
C ASP A 245 -27.23 -19.23 -21.58
N LYS A 246 -26.67 -20.18 -22.35
CA LYS A 246 -26.96 -21.60 -22.21
C LYS A 246 -26.61 -22.12 -20.81
N ASP A 247 -25.42 -21.78 -20.30
CA ASP A 247 -24.99 -22.22 -18.97
C ASP A 247 -25.75 -21.49 -17.86
N LYS A 248 -26.06 -20.21 -18.04
CA LYS A 248 -26.91 -19.45 -17.13
C LYS A 248 -28.28 -20.13 -16.98
N ALA A 249 -28.92 -20.46 -18.10
CA ALA A 249 -30.21 -21.14 -18.12
C ALA A 249 -30.13 -22.57 -17.54
N ALA A 250 -29.12 -23.35 -17.90
CA ALA A 250 -28.96 -24.73 -17.46
C ALA A 250 -28.68 -24.85 -15.94
N THR A 251 -27.97 -23.88 -15.38
CA THR A 251 -27.59 -23.89 -13.96
C THR A 251 -28.55 -23.08 -13.09
N GLY A 252 -29.34 -22.20 -13.69
CA GLY A 252 -30.21 -21.26 -12.99
C GLY A 252 -29.41 -20.17 -12.28
N LEU A 253 -28.33 -19.68 -12.89
CA LEU A 253 -27.56 -18.55 -12.36
C LEU A 253 -28.47 -17.33 -12.22
N LYS A 254 -28.63 -16.82 -11.01
CA LYS A 254 -29.45 -15.64 -10.71
C LYS A 254 -28.63 -14.35 -10.76
N HIS A 255 -27.52 -14.31 -10.01
CA HIS A 255 -26.60 -13.18 -9.92
C HIS A 255 -25.28 -13.63 -9.27
N TRP A 256 -24.30 -12.74 -9.21
CA TRP A 256 -23.08 -12.93 -8.43
C TRP A 256 -23.20 -12.21 -7.08
N SER A 257 -22.62 -12.76 -6.03
CA SER A 257 -22.58 -12.16 -4.70
C SER A 257 -21.18 -12.24 -4.13
N ALA A 258 -20.72 -11.16 -3.51
CA ALA A 258 -19.57 -11.20 -2.63
C ALA A 258 -19.95 -11.86 -1.29
N ASN A 259 -18.98 -12.57 -0.69
CA ASN A 259 -19.09 -13.11 0.67
C ASN A 259 -19.14 -12.00 1.74
N LYS A 260 -18.65 -10.79 1.41
CA LYS A 260 -18.77 -9.59 2.24
C LYS A 260 -20.02 -8.80 1.83
N ALA A 261 -20.99 -8.69 2.75
CA ALA A 261 -22.24 -8.01 2.47
C ALA A 261 -22.06 -6.55 2.06
N THR A 262 -21.04 -5.86 2.60
CA THR A 262 -20.70 -4.47 2.26
C THR A 262 -20.31 -4.24 0.80
N GLN A 263 -19.98 -5.31 0.06
CA GLN A 263 -19.64 -5.25 -1.36
C GLN A 263 -20.85 -5.52 -2.27
N ASN A 264 -22.01 -5.86 -1.69
CA ASN A 264 -23.22 -6.14 -2.45
C ASN A 264 -24.18 -4.93 -2.40
N GLU A 265 -25.02 -4.81 -3.42
CA GLU A 265 -26.13 -3.87 -3.47
C GLU A 265 -27.01 -3.97 -2.21
N GLY A 266 -27.35 -2.81 -1.64
CA GLY A 266 -28.12 -2.73 -0.39
C GLY A 266 -27.40 -3.31 0.84
N GLN A 267 -26.09 -3.59 0.74
CA GLN A 267 -25.28 -4.18 1.81
C GLN A 267 -25.84 -5.51 2.35
N ALA A 268 -26.49 -6.30 1.49
CA ALA A 268 -27.19 -7.51 1.87
C ALA A 268 -26.32 -8.77 1.75
N LYS A 269 -26.54 -9.73 2.66
CA LYS A 269 -26.01 -11.09 2.50
C LYS A 269 -26.63 -11.75 1.28
N LEU A 270 -25.81 -12.37 0.43
CA LEU A 270 -26.24 -12.93 -0.86
C LEU A 270 -26.89 -11.88 -1.79
N GLY A 271 -26.60 -10.60 -1.58
CA GLY A 271 -27.03 -9.51 -2.45
C GLY A 271 -26.32 -9.54 -3.81
N VAL A 272 -26.73 -8.65 -4.71
CA VAL A 272 -26.10 -8.54 -6.04
C VAL A 272 -24.76 -7.84 -5.90
N TYR A 273 -23.69 -8.45 -6.38
CA TYR A 273 -22.42 -7.80 -6.65
C TYR A 273 -22.44 -7.26 -8.09
N ASP A 274 -22.29 -5.95 -8.25
CA ASP A 274 -22.36 -5.28 -9.55
C ASP A 274 -20.95 -5.07 -10.13
N PHE A 275 -20.58 -5.85 -11.15
CA PHE A 275 -19.27 -5.73 -11.82
C PHE A 275 -19.11 -4.42 -12.62
N MET A 276 -20.19 -3.70 -12.91
CA MET A 276 -20.13 -2.42 -13.63
C MET A 276 -19.75 -1.25 -12.72
N LYS A 277 -19.73 -1.48 -11.40
CA LYS A 277 -19.32 -0.49 -10.41
C LYS A 277 -17.90 -0.73 -9.94
N ARG A 278 -17.25 0.35 -9.53
CA ARG A 278 -16.02 0.28 -8.74
C ARG A 278 -16.35 -0.07 -7.30
N HIS A 279 -15.52 -0.90 -6.70
CA HIS A 279 -15.65 -1.38 -5.32
C HIS A 279 -14.36 -1.10 -4.56
N LYS A 280 -14.48 -0.93 -3.24
CA LYS A 280 -13.35 -0.72 -2.34
C LYS A 280 -13.26 -1.88 -1.36
N PHE A 281 -12.18 -2.66 -1.49
CA PHE A 281 -11.99 -3.91 -0.73
C PHE A 281 -11.04 -3.69 0.43
N SER A 282 -11.52 -3.76 1.67
CA SER A 282 -10.67 -3.62 2.87
C SER A 282 -10.09 -4.95 3.38
N GLU A 283 -10.56 -6.08 2.85
CA GLU A 283 -10.21 -7.44 3.27
C GLU A 283 -10.40 -8.42 2.10
N ASP A 284 -9.83 -9.62 2.25
CA ASP A 284 -9.96 -10.67 1.25
C ASP A 284 -11.44 -10.99 0.98
N THR A 285 -11.80 -11.00 -0.29
CA THR A 285 -13.19 -11.08 -0.74
C THR A 285 -13.34 -12.15 -1.82
N GLU A 286 -14.38 -12.97 -1.69
CA GLU A 286 -14.73 -13.99 -2.68
C GLU A 286 -16.10 -13.66 -3.28
N ILE A 287 -16.16 -13.60 -4.61
CA ILE A 287 -17.36 -13.33 -5.39
C ILE A 287 -17.78 -14.64 -6.05
N THR A 288 -18.99 -15.11 -5.73
CA THR A 288 -19.50 -16.43 -6.14
C THR A 288 -20.89 -16.32 -6.76
N PRO A 289 -21.26 -17.23 -7.66
CA PRO A 289 -22.60 -17.26 -8.23
C PRO A 289 -23.65 -17.70 -7.21
N VAL A 290 -24.80 -17.03 -7.24
CA VAL A 290 -26.03 -17.42 -6.55
C VAL A 290 -26.96 -18.06 -7.57
N PHE A 291 -27.43 -19.28 -7.28
CA PHE A 291 -28.34 -20.03 -8.14
C PHE A 291 -29.77 -19.99 -7.59
N VAL A 292 -30.76 -20.13 -8.46
CA VAL A 292 -32.14 -20.42 -8.03
C VAL A 292 -32.17 -21.76 -7.30
N GLU A 293 -32.95 -21.84 -6.22
CA GLU A 293 -33.23 -23.12 -5.59
C GLU A 293 -34.05 -23.98 -6.55
N LYS A 294 -33.58 -25.20 -6.83
CA LYS A 294 -34.38 -26.17 -7.56
C LYS A 294 -35.52 -26.61 -6.65
N VAL A 295 -36.73 -26.16 -6.94
CA VAL A 295 -37.94 -26.73 -6.35
C VAL A 295 -38.02 -28.19 -6.79
N VAL A 296 -37.75 -29.13 -5.87
CA VAL A 296 -38.03 -30.54 -6.11
C VAL A 296 -39.54 -30.69 -5.99
N THR A 297 -40.26 -30.69 -7.11
CA THR A 297 -41.65 -31.15 -7.11
C THR A 297 -41.64 -32.59 -6.60
N PRO A 298 -42.36 -32.91 -5.50
CA PRO A 298 -42.47 -34.29 -5.05
C PRO A 298 -43.00 -35.12 -6.21
N VAL A 299 -42.28 -36.19 -6.56
CA VAL A 299 -42.74 -37.17 -7.54
C VAL A 299 -44.12 -37.62 -7.09
N PRO A 300 -45.18 -37.53 -7.93
CA PRO A 300 -46.49 -38.02 -7.52
C PRO A 300 -46.34 -39.49 -7.11
N GLU A 301 -46.70 -39.81 -5.87
CA GLU A 301 -46.66 -41.17 -5.36
C GLU A 301 -47.30 -42.10 -6.38
N LYS A 302 -46.54 -43.10 -6.85
CA LYS A 302 -47.11 -44.21 -7.62
C LYS A 302 -48.22 -44.79 -6.74
N LYS A 303 -49.47 -44.73 -7.23
CA LYS A 303 -50.61 -45.39 -6.60
C LYS A 303 -50.20 -46.83 -6.25
N PRO A 304 -50.40 -47.27 -5.00
CA PRO A 304 -50.02 -48.62 -4.61
C PRO A 304 -50.85 -49.61 -5.43
N ASN A 305 -50.14 -50.54 -6.07
CA ASN A 305 -50.74 -51.69 -6.72
C ASN A 305 -51.49 -52.50 -5.66
N LYS A 306 -52.74 -52.90 -5.95
CA LYS A 306 -53.57 -53.73 -5.07
C LYS A 306 -52.78 -54.94 -4.59
N LEU A 307 -52.46 -54.97 -3.29
CA LEU A 307 -52.11 -56.19 -2.60
C LEU A 307 -53.36 -56.66 -1.86
N ILE A 308 -53.93 -57.78 -2.34
CA ILE A 308 -54.87 -58.59 -1.58
C ILE A 308 -54.08 -59.21 -0.44
N VAL A 309 -54.54 -59.10 0.82
CA VAL A 309 -54.62 -60.18 1.83
C VAL A 309 -54.99 -59.61 3.22
N ALA A 310 -55.99 -60.27 3.81
CA ALA A 310 -56.31 -60.54 5.21
C ALA A 310 -56.34 -59.45 6.30
N THR A 311 -57.52 -59.41 6.92
CA THR A 311 -57.91 -58.94 8.26
C THR A 311 -56.85 -59.06 9.35
N GLY A 312 -56.62 -57.96 10.08
CA GLY A 312 -55.95 -57.96 11.39
C GLY A 312 -55.54 -56.56 11.82
N ALA A 313 -56.20 -56.02 12.85
CA ALA A 313 -56.01 -54.67 13.38
C ALA A 313 -54.61 -54.44 13.97
N ASN A 314 -53.97 -53.30 13.66
CA ASN A 314 -53.55 -52.30 14.65
C ASN A 314 -52.82 -51.10 14.00
N VAL A 315 -53.28 -49.93 14.41
CA VAL A 315 -52.78 -48.59 14.08
C VAL A 315 -51.53 -48.27 14.91
N LEU A 316 -50.46 -47.78 14.30
CA LEU A 316 -49.67 -46.68 14.90
C LEU A 316 -48.80 -45.97 13.85
N VAL A 317 -49.09 -44.69 13.68
CA VAL A 317 -48.37 -43.71 12.85
C VAL A 317 -47.29 -43.08 13.72
N TYR A 318 -46.04 -43.01 13.25
CA TYR A 318 -45.04 -42.07 13.79
C TYR A 318 -44.20 -41.47 12.65
N LEU A 319 -44.52 -40.20 12.37
CA LEU A 319 -43.64 -39.21 11.74
C LEU A 319 -42.82 -38.57 12.86
N TYR A 320 -41.49 -38.56 12.75
CA TYR A 320 -40.65 -37.65 13.54
C TYR A 320 -39.75 -36.85 12.62
N ALA A 321 -39.97 -35.54 12.68
CA ALA A 321 -39.19 -34.49 12.04
C ALA A 321 -38.06 -34.02 12.96
N ALA A 322 -36.97 -33.61 12.31
CA ALA A 322 -36.02 -32.55 12.66
C ALA A 322 -35.58 -32.36 14.13
N THR A 323 -34.26 -32.50 14.36
CA THR A 323 -33.58 -31.81 15.46
C THR A 323 -32.41 -30.99 14.94
N LEU A 324 -32.54 -29.68 15.14
CA LEU A 324 -31.50 -28.65 15.10
C LEU A 324 -30.35 -28.97 16.07
N PHE A 325 -29.11 -28.74 15.66
CA PHE A 325 -27.98 -28.63 16.58
C PHE A 325 -27.61 -27.16 16.77
N THR A 326 -27.78 -26.66 17.99
CA THR A 326 -27.10 -25.45 18.50
C THR A 326 -26.29 -25.81 19.76
N VAL A 327 -24.97 -25.76 19.57
CA VAL A 327 -23.85 -25.25 20.40
C VAL A 327 -23.95 -25.19 21.95
N ALA A 328 -22.78 -25.49 22.54
CA ALA A 328 -22.28 -25.26 23.91
C ALA A 328 -22.81 -26.27 24.95
N GLY A 329 -21.99 -27.03 25.67
CA GLY A 329 -20.63 -26.78 26.13
C GLY A 329 -20.67 -26.74 27.65
N ILE A 330 -20.34 -27.84 28.32
CA ILE A 330 -19.88 -27.92 29.72
C ILE A 330 -19.01 -29.19 29.82
N ALA A 331 -17.80 -29.00 30.33
CA ALA A 331 -16.88 -30.06 30.69
C ALA A 331 -17.44 -30.89 31.85
N LEU A 332 -17.31 -32.22 31.77
CA LEU A 332 -17.18 -33.03 32.97
C LEU A 332 -16.09 -34.09 32.76
N VAL A 333 -14.96 -33.83 33.38
CA VAL A 333 -13.90 -34.80 33.65
C VAL A 333 -14.46 -35.83 34.63
N ILE A 334 -14.50 -37.10 34.23
CA ILE A 334 -14.42 -38.22 35.18
C ILE A 334 -13.38 -39.21 34.66
N SER A 335 -12.26 -39.21 35.36
CA SER A 335 -11.25 -40.26 35.34
C SER A 335 -11.86 -41.57 35.83
N ARG A 336 -11.55 -42.68 35.14
CA ARG A 336 -11.39 -43.99 35.81
C ARG A 336 -10.42 -44.87 35.04
N THR A 337 -9.25 -44.98 35.65
CA THR A 337 -8.21 -45.96 35.46
C THR A 337 -8.71 -47.40 35.68
N ARG A 338 -8.26 -48.32 34.81
CA ARG A 338 -7.66 -49.66 35.06
C ARG A 338 -8.00 -50.59 33.88
N ARG A 339 -7.00 -50.91 33.04
CA ARG A 339 -6.06 -52.05 33.14
C ARG A 339 -6.73 -53.43 33.18
N LYS A 340 -6.45 -54.21 32.13
CA LYS A 340 -5.87 -55.58 32.10
C LYS A 340 -6.10 -56.10 30.67
N ALA A 341 -5.20 -56.83 30.02
CA ALA A 341 -3.89 -57.37 30.35
C ALA A 341 -3.06 -57.41 29.07
#